data_AF-A0A2J4G974-F1
#
_entry.id   AF-A0A2J4G974-F1
#
_cell.length_a   1.000
_cell.length_b   1.000
_cell.length_c   1.000
_cell.angle_alpha   90.00
_cell.angle_beta   90.00
_cell.angle_gamma   90.00
#
_symmetry.space_group_name_H-M   'P 1'
#
loop_
_entity.id
_entity.type
_entity.pdbx_description
1 polymer ?
#
loop_
_entity_poly.entity_id
_entity_poly.type
_entity_poly.pdbx_seq_one_letter_code
_entity_poly.pdbx_strand_id
1 'polypeptide(L)'
;MTNVRSAKGLALEGLTALTILAALLFLFSTGLWISIPQSSRLQVGDAVVVTLVALFIYKSEKLVPPLAAVVSLGLQIDVQKVSIALQGFMRLIYLAVAYFALRRTSLSLLTMALDSANAGVVYDAVFTVLILFNVYDTVKRAVR
;
A
#
# COMPACT_ATOMS: atom_id res chain seq x y z
N MET A 1 -30.81 -16.15 -5.40
CA MET A 1 -30.51 -16.38 -3.98
C MET A 1 -29.56 -15.29 -3.50
N THR A 2 -30.09 -14.24 -2.89
CA THR A 2 -29.30 -13.20 -2.24
C THR A 2 -28.76 -13.78 -0.94
N ASN A 3 -27.47 -14.12 -0.90
CA ASN A 3 -26.79 -14.50 0.33
C ASN A 3 -26.84 -13.28 1.27
N VAL A 4 -27.82 -13.26 2.17
CA VAL A 4 -27.84 -12.35 3.30
C VAL A 4 -26.66 -12.76 4.19
N ARG A 5 -25.50 -12.15 3.95
CA ARG A 5 -24.28 -12.40 4.72
C ARG A 5 -24.59 -12.05 6.18
N SER A 6 -24.50 -13.05 7.06
CA SER A 6 -24.68 -12.87 8.50
C SER A 6 -23.72 -11.80 9.03
N ALA A 7 -24.21 -10.91 9.91
CA ALA A 7 -23.39 -9.90 10.58
C ALA A 7 -22.17 -10.50 11.30
N LYS A 8 -22.30 -11.74 11.82
CA LYS A 8 -21.19 -12.49 12.42
C LYS A 8 -20.12 -12.88 11.39
N GLY A 9 -20.53 -13.23 10.17
CA GLY A 9 -19.62 -13.57 9.07
C GLY A 9 -18.83 -12.35 8.58
N LEU A 10 -19.51 -11.20 8.45
CA LEU A 10 -18.85 -9.94 8.08
C LEU A 10 -17.84 -9.48 9.15
N ALA A 11 -18.19 -9.58 10.43
CA ALA A 11 -17.28 -9.26 11.52
C ALA A 11 -16.02 -10.15 11.53
N LEU A 12 -16.17 -11.46 11.28
CA LEU A 12 -15.05 -12.39 11.19
C LEU A 12 -14.15 -12.08 9.98
N GLU A 13 -14.73 -11.77 8.82
CA GLU A 13 -14.00 -11.35 7.61
C GLU A 13 -13.19 -10.07 7.87
N GLY A 14 -13.79 -9.07 8.52
CA GLY A 14 -13.10 -7.82 8.86
C GLY A 14 -11.98 -8.00 9.89
N LEU A 15 -12.21 -8.81 10.94
CA LEU A 15 -11.17 -9.12 11.94
C LEU A 15 -9.98 -9.84 11.29
N THR A 16 -10.27 -10.79 10.40
CA THR A 16 -9.24 -11.51 9.64
C THR A 16 -8.47 -10.54 8.73
N ALA A 17 -9.17 -9.63 8.05
CA ALA A 17 -8.55 -8.61 7.21
C ALA A 17 -7.64 -7.67 8.02
N LEU A 18 -8.07 -7.21 9.19
CA LEU A 18 -7.24 -6.40 10.09
C LEU A 18 -6.01 -7.16 10.58
N THR A 19 -6.15 -8.44 10.89
CA THR A 19 -5.05 -9.28 11.36
C THR A 19 -4.01 -9.48 10.25
N ILE A 20 -4.47 -9.74 9.01
CA ILE A 20 -3.59 -9.84 7.84
C ILE A 20 -2.88 -8.50 7.61
N LEU A 21 -3.61 -7.38 7.66
CA LEU A 21 -3.03 -6.05 7.48
C LEU A 21 -1.97 -5.75 8.54
N ALA A 22 -2.25 -6.06 9.82
CA ALA A 22 -1.31 -5.86 10.92
C ALA A 22 -0.05 -6.72 10.76
N ALA A 23 -0.19 -8.00 10.40
CA ALA A 23 0.94 -8.89 10.14
C ALA A 23 1.80 -8.39 8.97
N LEU A 24 1.16 -7.89 7.91
CA LEU A 24 1.87 -7.31 6.77
C LEU A 24 2.60 -6.02 7.15
N LEU A 25 1.94 -5.10 7.86
CA LEU A 25 2.58 -3.87 8.33
C LEU A 25 3.73 -4.16 9.30
N PHE A 26 3.59 -5.18 10.15
CA PHE A 26 4.65 -5.65 11.03
C PHE A 26 5.85 -6.18 10.24
N LEU A 27 5.64 -7.01 9.22
CA LEU A 27 6.71 -7.51 8.36
C LEU A 27 7.52 -6.37 7.70
N PHE A 28 6.85 -5.28 7.30
CA PHE A 28 7.53 -4.11 6.73
C PHE A 28 8.12 -3.16 7.79
N SER A 29 7.60 -3.16 9.02
CA SER A 29 8.15 -2.35 10.12
C SER A 29 9.37 -2.99 10.78
N THR A 30 9.44 -4.32 10.86
CA THR A 30 10.56 -5.06 11.49
C THR A 30 11.83 -5.14 10.65
N GLY A 31 12.05 -4.18 9.77
CA GLY A 31 13.37 -4.00 9.18
C GLY A 31 13.71 -4.98 8.06
N LEU A 32 12.99 -4.85 6.93
CA LEU A 32 13.68 -4.83 5.62
C LEU A 32 14.50 -3.52 5.43
N TRP A 33 14.88 -2.89 6.54
CA TRP A 33 15.78 -1.76 6.64
C TRP A 33 17.22 -2.31 6.67
N ILE A 34 17.60 -2.96 5.58
CA ILE A 34 19.01 -3.30 5.40
C ILE A 34 19.67 -1.98 5.00
N SER A 35 20.37 -1.34 5.94
CA SER A 35 21.27 -0.22 5.64
C SER A 35 22.40 -0.75 4.78
N ILE A 36 22.28 -0.61 3.45
CA ILE A 36 23.26 -1.11 2.49
C ILE A 36 23.77 0.07 1.65
N PRO A 37 25.10 0.20 1.48
CA PRO A 37 25.71 1.24 0.64
C PRO A 37 25.15 1.25 -0.79
N GLN A 38 24.87 2.45 -1.32
CA GLN A 38 24.31 2.68 -2.67
C GLN A 38 25.20 2.18 -3.83
N SER A 39 26.43 1.75 -3.57
CA SER A 39 27.40 1.31 -4.58
C SER A 39 27.26 -0.16 -5.01
N SER A 40 26.38 -0.94 -4.36
CA SER A 40 26.21 -2.36 -4.71
C SER A 40 25.28 -2.54 -5.90
N ARG A 41 25.70 -3.31 -6.91
CA ARG A 41 24.85 -3.82 -8.00
C ARG A 41 23.57 -4.49 -7.46
N LEU A 42 22.51 -4.56 -8.27
CA LEU A 42 21.28 -5.30 -7.99
C LEU A 42 21.57 -6.68 -7.39
N GLN A 43 21.02 -6.96 -6.21
CA GLN A 43 21.17 -8.23 -5.51
C GLN A 43 19.88 -9.05 -5.59
N VAL A 44 19.99 -10.36 -5.40
CA VAL A 44 18.83 -11.27 -5.32
C VAL A 44 17.84 -10.83 -4.23
N GLY A 45 18.35 -10.25 -3.13
CA GLY A 45 17.51 -9.66 -2.08
C GLY A 45 16.57 -8.56 -2.59
N ASP A 46 16.97 -7.79 -3.60
CA ASP A 46 16.15 -6.71 -4.16
C ASP A 46 14.94 -7.28 -4.93
N ALA A 47 15.12 -8.40 -5.63
CA ALA A 47 14.03 -9.10 -6.31
C ALA A 47 13.01 -9.68 -5.31
N VAL A 48 13.49 -10.18 -4.16
CA VAL A 48 12.63 -10.66 -3.08
C VAL A 48 11.82 -9.50 -2.49
N VAL A 49 12.45 -8.37 -2.21
CA VAL A 49 11.77 -7.17 -1.68
C VAL A 49 10.70 -6.67 -2.66
N VAL A 50 11.02 -6.54 -3.95
CA VAL A 50 10.04 -6.15 -4.98
C VAL A 50 8.85 -7.10 -5.01
N THR A 51 9.11 -8.41 -4.94
CA THR A 51 8.05 -9.43 -4.94
C THR A 51 7.17 -9.33 -3.70
N LEU A 52 7.76 -9.13 -2.52
CA LEU A 52 7.02 -8.94 -1.27
C LEU A 52 6.17 -7.67 -1.28
N VAL A 53 6.69 -6.57 -1.83
CA VAL A 53 5.93 -5.32 -2.00
C VAL A 53 4.76 -5.51 -2.96
N ALA A 54 4.96 -6.20 -4.09
CA ALA A 54 3.89 -6.50 -5.04
C ALA A 54 2.80 -7.39 -4.41
N LEU A 55 3.20 -8.43 -3.67
CA LEU A 55 2.28 -9.29 -2.93
C LEU A 55 1.50 -8.51 -1.85
N PHE A 56 2.18 -7.61 -1.14
CA PHE A 56 1.56 -6.72 -0.16
C PHE A 56 0.48 -5.86 -0.80
N ILE A 57 0.81 -5.14 -1.87
CA ILE A 57 -0.14 -4.30 -2.62
C ILE A 57 -1.35 -5.14 -3.04
N TYR A 58 -1.11 -6.26 -3.73
CA TYR A 58 -2.17 -7.13 -4.24
C TYR A 58 -3.09 -7.68 -3.14
N LYS A 59 -2.53 -8.09 -2.00
CA LYS A 59 -3.33 -8.61 -0.89
C LYS A 59 -4.09 -7.49 -0.18
N SER A 60 -3.44 -6.35 0.05
CA SER A 60 -4.01 -5.19 0.75
C SER A 60 -5.27 -4.65 0.04
N GLU A 61 -5.28 -4.60 -1.30
CA GLU A 61 -6.46 -4.16 -2.06
C GLU A 61 -7.67 -5.07 -1.88
N LYS A 62 -7.45 -6.39 -1.74
CA LYS A 62 -8.53 -7.36 -1.50
C LYS A 62 -9.14 -7.25 -0.10
N LEU A 63 -8.48 -6.57 0.83
CA LEU A 63 -8.97 -6.35 2.18
C LEU A 63 -9.96 -5.18 2.25
N VAL A 64 -9.98 -4.29 1.25
CA VAL A 64 -10.83 -3.09 1.26
C VAL A 64 -12.32 -3.43 1.34
N PRO A 65 -12.90 -4.30 0.49
CA PRO A 65 -14.33 -4.60 0.55
C PRO A 65 -14.83 -5.17 1.90
N PRO A 66 -14.19 -6.20 2.50
CA PRO A 66 -14.66 -6.73 3.79
C PRO A 66 -14.48 -5.72 4.94
N LEU A 67 -13.41 -4.92 4.94
CA LEU A 67 -13.21 -3.88 5.95
C LEU A 67 -14.24 -2.75 5.81
N ALA A 68 -14.54 -2.32 4.58
CA ALA A 68 -15.54 -1.30 4.32
C ALA A 68 -16.94 -1.73 4.78
N ALA A 69 -17.30 -3.00 4.59
CA ALA A 69 -18.57 -3.55 5.06
C ALA A 69 -18.68 -3.52 6.59
N VAL A 70 -17.61 -3.87 7.31
CA VAL A 70 -17.60 -3.82 8.79
C VAL A 70 -17.66 -2.39 9.32
N VAL A 71 -16.87 -1.48 8.75
CA VAL A 71 -16.87 -0.07 9.16
C VAL A 71 -18.21 0.60 8.85
N SER A 72 -18.80 0.30 7.70
CA SER A 72 -20.14 0.77 7.33
C SER A 72 -21.21 0.29 8.30
N LEU A 73 -21.18 -0.99 8.70
CA LEU A 73 -22.10 -1.52 9.71
C LEU A 73 -21.93 -0.84 11.08
N GLY A 74 -20.70 -0.56 11.49
CA GLY A 74 -20.42 0.10 12.77
C GLY A 74 -20.79 1.59 12.80
N LEU A 75 -20.59 2.30 11.69
CA LEU A 75 -20.84 3.74 11.59
C LEU A 75 -22.20 4.11 11.00
N GLN A 76 -22.97 3.13 10.51
CA GLN A 76 -24.24 3.32 9.78
C GLN A 76 -24.09 4.26 8.56
N ILE A 77 -22.92 4.25 7.92
CA ILE A 77 -22.61 5.03 6.72
C ILE A 77 -22.71 4.13 5.49
N ASP A 78 -23.04 4.69 4.34
CA ASP A 78 -23.03 3.99 3.06
C ASP A 78 -21.68 3.26 2.79
N VAL A 79 -21.77 1.95 2.48
CA VAL A 79 -20.62 1.08 2.22
C VAL A 79 -19.73 1.61 1.10
N GLN A 80 -20.33 2.22 0.07
CA GLN A 80 -19.61 2.76 -1.08
C GLN A 80 -18.71 3.93 -0.67
N LYS A 81 -19.20 4.85 0.16
CA LYS A 81 -18.42 5.99 0.66
C LYS A 81 -17.27 5.54 1.56
N VAL A 82 -17.54 4.58 2.45
CA VAL A 82 -16.51 3.98 3.32
C VAL A 82 -15.47 3.24 2.49
N SER A 83 -15.89 2.50 1.47
CA SER A 83 -14.99 1.77 0.56
C SER A 83 -14.06 2.71 -0.20
N ILE A 84 -14.56 3.84 -0.70
CA ILE A 84 -13.74 4.87 -1.38
C ILE A 84 -12.68 5.44 -0.43
N ALA A 85 -13.09 5.83 0.78
CA ALA A 85 -12.17 6.40 1.77
C ALA A 85 -11.11 5.37 2.21
N LEU A 86 -11.54 4.13 2.48
CA LEU A 86 -10.65 3.05 2.88
C LEU A 86 -9.71 2.64 1.75
N GLN A 87 -10.19 2.63 0.50
CA GLN A 87 -9.34 2.40 -0.66
C GLN A 87 -8.27 3.48 -0.74
N GLY A 88 -8.63 4.76 -0.67
CA GLY A 88 -7.65 5.86 -0.66
C GLY A 88 -6.62 5.73 0.46
N PHE A 89 -7.06 5.42 1.68
CA PHE A 89 -6.17 5.20 2.81
C PHE A 89 -5.21 4.02 2.59
N MET A 90 -5.71 2.87 2.14
CA MET A 90 -4.89 1.71 1.80
C MET A 90 -3.89 2.03 0.68
N ARG A 91 -4.29 2.90 -0.27
CA ARG A 91 -3.40 3.36 -1.34
C ARG A 91 -2.25 4.21 -0.84
N LEU A 92 -2.49 5.10 0.11
CA LEU A 92 -1.43 5.85 0.77
C LEU A 92 -0.47 4.94 1.53
N ILE A 93 -0.99 3.95 2.27
CA ILE A 93 -0.17 2.98 3.00
C ILE A 93 0.76 2.24 2.05
N TYR A 94 0.24 1.69 0.95
CA TYR A 94 1.11 0.94 0.06
C TYR A 94 2.09 1.83 -0.70
N LEU A 95 1.75 3.08 -1.01
CA LEU A 95 2.70 4.03 -1.61
C LEU A 95 3.84 4.33 -0.65
N ALA A 96 3.55 4.50 0.64
CA ALA A 96 4.58 4.66 1.65
C ALA A 96 5.46 3.40 1.76
N VAL A 97 4.86 2.21 1.84
CA VAL A 97 5.61 0.94 1.86
C VAL A 97 6.49 0.80 0.62
N ALA A 98 5.96 1.07 -0.57
CA ALA A 98 6.69 1.01 -1.82
C ALA A 98 7.83 2.05 -1.87
N TYR A 99 7.61 3.26 -1.38
CA TYR A 99 8.64 4.31 -1.29
C TYR A 99 9.83 3.86 -0.45
N PHE A 100 9.59 3.27 0.72
CA PHE A 100 10.68 2.84 1.58
C PHE A 100 11.34 1.55 1.08
N ALA A 101 10.55 0.58 0.63
CA ALA A 101 11.05 -0.74 0.27
C ALA A 101 11.72 -0.78 -1.11
N LEU A 102 11.24 0.00 -2.09
CA LEU A 102 11.78 -0.03 -3.46
C LEU A 102 12.91 0.97 -3.70
N ARG A 103 13.20 1.86 -2.74
CA ARG A 103 14.19 2.93 -2.90
C ARG A 103 15.52 2.43 -3.41
N ARG A 104 16.04 1.33 -2.86
CA ARG A 104 17.30 0.72 -3.31
C ARG A 104 17.24 0.27 -4.76
N THR A 105 16.26 -0.57 -5.10
CA THR A 105 16.11 -1.13 -6.45
C THR A 105 15.91 -0.04 -7.49
N SER A 106 15.06 0.94 -7.18
CA SER A 106 14.77 2.06 -8.08
C SER A 106 15.97 2.98 -8.25
N LEU A 107 16.69 3.33 -7.16
CA LEU A 107 17.89 4.15 -7.28
C LEU A 107 19.00 3.41 -8.04
N SER A 108 19.20 2.11 -7.81
CA SER A 108 20.21 1.32 -8.55
C SER A 108 19.92 1.27 -10.06
N LEU A 109 18.65 1.29 -10.47
CA LEU A 109 18.27 1.37 -11.88
C LEU A 109 18.41 2.79 -12.44
N LEU A 110 17.96 3.80 -11.68
CA LEU A 110 18.04 5.21 -12.09
C LEU A 110 19.49 5.68 -12.23
N THR A 111 20.40 5.21 -11.36
CA THR A 111 21.82 5.57 -11.44
C THR A 111 22.56 4.95 -12.62
N MET A 112 21.95 4.02 -13.37
CA MET A 112 22.50 3.57 -14.66
C MET A 112 22.38 4.63 -15.75
N ALA A 113 21.45 5.59 -15.59
CA ALA A 113 21.15 6.63 -16.58
C ALA A 113 21.36 8.05 -16.06
N LEU A 114 21.43 8.26 -14.74
CA LEU A 114 21.50 9.57 -14.08
C LEU A 114 22.56 9.56 -12.97
N ASP A 115 23.09 10.74 -12.63
CA ASP A 115 23.90 10.90 -11.42
C ASP A 115 23.10 10.60 -10.15
N SER A 116 23.77 10.11 -9.10
CA SER A 116 23.12 9.68 -7.83
C SER A 116 22.27 10.76 -7.17
N ALA A 117 22.72 12.02 -7.20
CA ALA A 117 21.96 13.16 -6.70
C ALA A 117 20.66 13.38 -7.49
N ASN A 118 20.74 13.34 -8.82
CA ASN A 118 19.60 13.53 -9.71
C ASN A 118 18.63 12.33 -9.64
N ALA A 119 19.15 11.10 -9.53
CA ALA A 119 18.35 9.89 -9.34
C ALA A 119 17.52 9.94 -8.05
N GLY A 120 18.10 10.44 -6.96
CA GLY A 120 17.40 10.68 -5.69
C GLY A 120 16.25 11.68 -5.83
N VAL A 121 16.52 12.84 -6.42
CA VAL A 121 15.52 13.89 -6.65
C VAL A 121 14.38 13.38 -7.54
N VAL A 122 14.69 12.67 -8.62
CA VAL A 122 13.68 12.09 -9.53
C VAL A 122 12.83 11.05 -8.79
N TYR A 123 13.44 10.18 -7.99
CA TYR A 123 12.72 9.17 -7.22
C TYR A 123 11.73 9.82 -6.23
N ASP A 124 12.18 10.79 -5.45
CA ASP A 124 11.36 11.49 -4.47
C ASP A 124 10.24 12.29 -5.16
N ALA A 125 10.52 12.93 -6.31
CA ALA A 125 9.54 13.65 -7.10
C ALA A 125 8.44 12.73 -7.65
N VAL A 126 8.79 11.56 -8.19
CA VAL A 126 7.80 10.59 -8.71
C VAL A 126 6.85 10.14 -7.61
N PHE A 127 7.37 9.76 -6.44
CA PHE A 127 6.52 9.33 -5.33
C PHE A 127 5.67 10.47 -4.76
N THR A 128 6.21 11.69 -4.70
CA THR A 128 5.43 12.87 -4.31
C THR A 128 4.25 13.10 -5.25
N VAL A 129 4.48 13.03 -6.57
CA VAL A 129 3.40 13.17 -7.58
C VAL A 129 2.37 12.05 -7.45
N LEU A 130 2.81 10.80 -7.24
CA LEU A 130 1.90 9.66 -7.04
C LEU A 130 1.02 9.83 -5.78
N ILE A 131 1.59 10.30 -4.67
CA ILE A 131 0.85 10.59 -3.45
C ILE A 131 -0.16 11.70 -3.69
N LEU A 132 0.24 12.82 -4.31
CA LEU A 132 -0.67 13.94 -4.61
C LEU A 132 -1.80 13.51 -5.55
N PHE A 133 -1.49 12.73 -6.58
CA PHE A 133 -2.49 12.20 -7.50
C PHE A 133 -3.48 11.28 -6.77
N ASN A 134 -2.98 10.45 -5.84
CA ASN A 134 -3.82 9.59 -5.03
C ASN A 134 -4.77 10.36 -4.10
N VAL A 135 -4.26 11.38 -3.42
CA VAL A 135 -5.06 12.27 -2.57
C VAL A 135 -6.13 12.97 -3.41
N TYR A 136 -5.75 13.55 -4.56
CA TYR A 136 -6.69 14.22 -5.46
C TYR A 136 -7.79 13.27 -5.96
N ASP A 137 -7.42 12.07 -6.45
CA ASP A 137 -8.39 11.07 -6.93
C ASP A 137 -9.33 10.60 -5.81
N THR A 138 -8.80 10.38 -4.60
CA THR A 138 -9.60 9.99 -3.43
C THR A 138 -10.60 11.08 -3.04
N VAL A 139 -10.15 12.34 -2.93
CA VAL A 139 -11.03 13.48 -2.60
C VAL A 139 -12.08 13.68 -3.69
N LYS A 140 -11.67 13.66 -4.97
CA LYS A 140 -12.58 13.82 -6.10
C LYS A 140 -13.67 12.74 -6.15
N ARG A 141 -13.33 11.49 -5.80
CA ARG A 141 -14.30 10.40 -5.71
C ARG A 141 -15.20 10.49 -4.47
N ALA A 142 -14.70 11.05 -3.37
CA ALA A 142 -15.49 11.21 -2.15
C ALA A 142 -16.51 12.36 -2.22
N VAL A 143 -16.23 13.38 -3.05
CA VAL A 143 -17.12 14.54 -3.25
C VAL A 143 -18.20 14.31 -4.31
N ARG A 144 -17.99 13.37 -5.23
CA ARG A 144 -18.99 12.95 -6.24
C ARG A 144 -19.99 11.96 -5.67
#